data_AF-A0ABD5RT06-F1
#
_entry.id   AF-A0ABD5RT06-F1
#
_cell.length_a   1.000
_cell.length_b   1.000
_cell.length_c   1.000
_cell.angle_alpha   90.00
_cell.angle_beta   90.00
_cell.angle_gamma   90.00
#
_symmetry.space_group_name_H-M   'P 1'
#
loop_
_entity.id
_entity.type
_entity.pdbx_description
1 polymer ?
#
loop_
_entity_poly.entity_id
_entity_poly.type
_entity_poly.pdbx_seq_one_letter_code
_entity_poly.pdbx_strand_id
1 'polypeptide(L)' 'MKAFVTLTAGREASPELRDEISSFARETLSKHEYPREVAIVDELPKTASGKIKRAQLRE' A
#
# COMPACT_ATOMS: atom_id res chain seq x y z
N MET A 1 3.76 2.39 10.75
CA MET A 1 4.23 2.15 9.37
C MET A 1 3.02 2.02 8.49
N LYS A 2 2.92 2.84 7.45
CA LYS A 2 1.80 2.88 6.49
C LYS A 2 2.25 2.20 5.18
N ALA A 3 1.40 1.36 4.61
CA ALA A 3 1.60 0.77 3.29
C ALA A 3 0.80 1.53 2.24
N PHE A 4 1.44 1.83 1.11
CA PHE A 4 0.80 2.44 -0.04
C PHE A 4 0.67 1.39 -1.14
N VAL A 5 -0.55 1.17 -1.60
CA VAL A 5 -0.89 0.10 -2.55
C VAL A 5 -1.60 0.71 -3.75
N THR A 6 -1.18 0.34 -4.94
CA THR A 6 -1.90 0.62 -6.19
C THR A 6 -2.60 -0.64 -6.66
N LEU A 7 -3.85 -0.53 -7.06
CA LEU A 7 -4.63 -1.65 -7.57
C LEU A 7 -4.30 -1.92 -9.04
N THR A 8 -4.40 -3.18 -9.44
CA THR A 8 -4.39 -3.56 -10.86
C THR A 8 -5.70 -3.14 -11.53
N ALA A 9 -5.69 -2.93 -12.85
CA ALA A 9 -6.88 -2.59 -13.60
C ALA A 9 -8.03 -3.60 -13.34
N GLY A 10 -9.25 -3.08 -13.14
CA GLY A 10 -10.45 -3.87 -12.85
C GLY A 10 -10.65 -4.23 -11.37
N ARG A 11 -9.83 -3.71 -10.45
CA ARG A 11 -10.05 -3.78 -9.01
C ARG A 11 -10.43 -2.40 -8.49
N GLU A 12 -11.45 -2.34 -7.64
CA GLU A 12 -11.89 -1.11 -6.99
C GLU A 12 -11.47 -1.09 -5.51
N ALA A 13 -11.20 0.11 -4.99
CA ALA A 13 -10.86 0.28 -3.59
C ALA A 13 -12.12 0.13 -2.74
N SER A 14 -12.21 -0.93 -1.95
CA SER A 14 -13.25 -1.12 -0.95
C SER A 14 -12.67 -1.22 0.47
N PRO A 15 -13.48 -0.96 1.51
CA PRO A 15 -13.07 -1.21 2.90
C PRO A 15 -12.66 -2.68 3.13
N GLU A 16 -13.40 -3.61 2.53
CA GLU A 16 -13.15 -5.06 2.61
C GLU A 16 -11.77 -5.41 2.04
N LEU A 17 -11.39 -4.82 0.89
CA LEU A 17 -10.10 -5.04 0.27
C LEU A 17 -8.94 -4.52 1.15
N ARG A 18 -9.14 -3.42 1.87
CA ARG A 18 -8.13 -2.89 2.80
C ARG A 18 -7.91 -3.85 3.97
N ASP A 19 -8.98 -4.41 4.51
CA ASP A 19 -8.92 -5.39 5.59
C ASP A 19 -8.29 -6.70 5.14
N GLU A 20 -8.58 -7.14 3.91
CA GLU A 20 -7.95 -8.31 3.28
C GLU A 20 -6.43 -8.10 3.14
N ILE A 21 -5.99 -6.96 2.60
CA ILE A 21 -4.57 -6.62 2.46
C ILE A 21 -3.87 -6.58 3.83
N SER A 22 -4.51 -5.95 4.82
CA SER A 22 -3.97 -5.86 6.18
C SER A 22 -3.84 -7.25 6.83
N SER A 23 -4.86 -8.09 6.67
CA SER A 23 -4.86 -9.46 7.21
C SER A 23 -3.77 -10.31 6.55
N PHE A 24 -3.68 -10.27 5.22
CA PHE A 24 -2.62 -10.94 4.48
C PHE A 24 -1.22 -10.51 4.93
N ALA A 25 -1.01 -9.20 5.11
CA ALA A 25 0.28 -8.67 5.57
C ALA A 25 0.60 -9.13 7.00
N ARG A 26 -0.41 -9.23 7.88
CA ARG A 26 -0.24 -9.72 9.26
C ARG A 26 0.09 -11.22 9.33
N GLU A 27 -0.42 -12.01 8.40
CA GLU A 27 -0.12 -13.45 8.31
C GLU A 27 1.25 -13.72 7.67
N THR A 28 1.65 -12.88 6.71
CA THR A 28 2.87 -13.10 5.92
C THR A 28 4.11 -12.44 6.53
N LEU A 29 3.94 -11.29 7.21
CA LEU A 29 5.04 -10.49 7.73
C LEU A 29 5.18 -10.64 9.25
N SER A 30 6.39 -10.36 9.75
CA SER A 30 6.63 -10.32 11.19
C SER A 30 5.83 -9.22 11.87
N LYS A 31 5.59 -9.37 13.17
CA LYS A 31 4.81 -8.43 14.00
C LYS A 31 5.32 -6.97 13.99
N HIS A 32 6.54 -6.73 13.56
CA HIS A 32 7.14 -5.39 13.47
C HIS A 32 7.08 -4.80 12.06
N GLU A 33 6.83 -5.62 11.05
CA GLU A 33 6.90 -5.28 9.63
C GLU A 33 5.51 -5.07 9.02
N TYR A 34 4.46 -5.65 9.60
CA TYR A 34 3.11 -5.45 9.09
C TYR A 34 2.70 -3.97 9.20
N PRO A 35 2.07 -3.42 8.15
CA PRO A 35 1.61 -2.05 8.15
C PRO A 35 0.45 -1.87 9.12
N ARG A 36 0.46 -0.77 9.87
CA ARG A 36 -0.65 -0.38 10.76
C ARG A 36 -1.78 0.31 9.99
N GLU A 37 -1.46 0.85 8.81
CA GLU A 37 -2.39 1.57 7.96
C GLU A 37 -2.15 1.16 6.50
N VAL A 38 -3.22 0.96 5.75
CA VAL A 38 -3.18 0.65 4.31
C VAL A 38 -3.88 1.77 3.56
N ALA A 39 -3.11 2.51 2.75
CA ALA A 39 -3.63 3.52 1.84
C ALA A 39 -3.61 2.99 0.42
N ILE A 40 -4.80 2.89 -0.18
CA ILE A 40 -4.93 2.62 -1.59
C ILE A 40 -4.83 3.96 -2.33
N VAL A 41 -3.89 4.06 -3.25
CA VAL A 41 -3.66 5.25 -4.08
C VAL A 41 -3.78 4.86 -5.55
N ASP A 42 -4.21 5.80 -6.39
CA ASP A 42 -4.36 5.55 -7.83
C ASP A 42 -3.01 5.31 -8.50
N GLU A 43 -1.99 6.08 -8.09
CA GLU A 43 -0.64 5.93 -8.60
C GLU A 43 0.42 6.19 -7.52
N LEU A 44 1.50 5.40 -7.55
CA LEU A 44 2.69 5.68 -6.75
C LEU A 44 3.53 6.79 -7.41
N PRO A 45 3.93 7.83 -6.67
CA PRO A 45 4.75 8.90 -7.21
C PRO A 45 6.10 8.35 -7.67
N LYS A 46 6.47 8.66 -8.91
CA LYS A 46 7.71 8.18 -9.55
C LYS A 46 8.62 9.33 -10.00
N THR A 47 9.91 9.04 -10.10
CA THR A 47 10.90 9.89 -10.79
C THR A 47 10.74 9.77 -12.30
N ALA A 48 11.38 10.67 -13.05
CA ALA A 48 11.45 10.56 -14.51
C ALA A 48 12.11 9.23 -14.97
N SER A 49 12.92 8.60 -14.11
CA SER A 49 13.51 7.27 -14.32
C SER A 49 12.64 6.11 -13.81
N GLY A 50 11.40 6.36 -13.36
CA GLY A 50 10.45 5.34 -12.91
C GLY A 50 10.65 4.84 -11.47
N LYS A 51 11.64 5.36 -10.72
CA LYS A 51 11.86 4.98 -9.32
C LYS A 51 10.79 5.59 -8.42
N ILE A 52 10.33 4.85 -7.41
CA ILE A 52 9.34 5.34 -6.45
C ILE A 52 9.94 6.48 -5.60
N LYS A 53 9.28 7.63 -5.57
CA LYS A 53 9.61 8.79 -4.73
C LYS A 53 8.99 8.65 -3.34
N ARG A 54 9.56 7.78 -2.51
CA ARG A 54 9.06 7.52 -1.13
C ARG A 54 8.95 8.77 -0.25
N ALA A 55 9.74 9.82 -0.50
CA ALA A 55 9.68 11.07 0.26
C ALA A 55 8.31 11.77 0.14
N GLN A 56 7.61 11.60 -0.98
CA GLN A 56 6.27 12.18 -1.20
C GLN A 56 5.14 11.35 -0.57
N LEU A 57 5.46 10.17 -0.04
CA LEU A 57 4.53 9.25 0.63
C LEU A 57 4.68 9.30 2.16
N ARG A 58 5.33 10.32 2.70
CA ARG A 58 5.45 10.53 4.15
C ARG A 58 4.30 11.43 4.61
N GLU A 59 3.25 10.80 5.09
CA GLU A 59 2.25 11.40 6.00
C GLU A 59 2.46 10.84 7.41
#